data_AF-A0A2V9RU91-F1
#
_entry.id   AF-A0A2V9RU91-F1
#
_cell.length_a   1.000
_cell.length_b   1.000
_cell.length_c   1.000
_cell.angle_alpha   90.00
_cell.angle_beta   90.00
_cell.angle_gamma   90.00
#
_symmetry.space_group_name_H-M   'P 1'
#
loop_
_entity.id
_entity.type
_entity.pdbx_description
1 polymer ?
#
loop_
_entity_poly.entity_id
_entity_poly.type
_entity_poly.pdbx_seq_one_letter_code
_entity_poly.pdbx_strand_id
1 'polypeptide(L)'
;MAYKECFWMACDSTEQLRAEYGPFHTRAEAESEARKLGFGYLLRYEHVIGQNDEIQEVRCIFIELPQTSVPVRIVRKLHTRCATCGETAMHDEPWQAEVWADIHEFEHSRHRVRLFEQTRAEGLKEIGDWRDTCA
;
A
#
# COMPACT_ATOMS: atom_id res chain seq x y z
N MET A 1 23.17 9.10 -36.25
CA MET A 1 23.54 9.42 -34.85
C MET A 1 22.86 8.38 -33.99
N ALA A 2 23.59 7.70 -33.10
CA ALA A 2 22.93 6.76 -32.19
C ALA A 2 22.10 7.58 -31.19
N TYR A 3 20.82 7.24 -31.03
CA TYR A 3 19.94 7.91 -30.07
C TYR A 3 19.49 6.92 -29.00
N LYS A 4 19.06 7.45 -27.86
CA LYS A 4 18.77 6.67 -26.66
C LYS A 4 17.31 6.83 -26.28
N GLU A 5 16.59 5.71 -26.24
CA GLU A 5 15.24 5.66 -25.70
C GLU A 5 15.28 5.20 -24.24
N CYS A 6 14.45 5.80 -23.39
CA CYS A 6 14.38 5.50 -21.97
C CYS A 6 12.96 5.11 -21.59
N PHE A 7 12.82 3.96 -20.96
CA PHE A 7 11.56 3.48 -20.39
C PHE A 7 11.71 3.34 -18.89
N TRP A 8 10.71 3.79 -18.15
CA TRP A 8 10.70 3.71 -16.69
C TRP A 8 9.68 2.67 -16.22
N MET A 9 10.06 1.86 -15.25
CA MET A 9 9.20 0.92 -14.56
C MET A 9 9.32 1.13 -13.05
N ALA A 10 8.24 0.83 -12.33
CA ALA A 10 8.27 0.64 -10.89
C ALA A 10 8.58 -0.83 -10.57
N CYS A 11 9.38 -1.08 -9.54
CA CYS A 11 9.81 -2.43 -9.19
C CYS A 11 9.97 -2.67 -7.69
N ASP A 12 9.60 -3.87 -7.24
CA ASP A 12 9.68 -4.28 -5.84
C ASP A 12 11.10 -4.71 -5.39
N SER A 13 11.91 -5.27 -6.29
CA SER A 13 13.22 -5.85 -5.98
C SER A 13 14.21 -5.80 -7.15
N THR A 14 15.49 -6.08 -6.89
CA THR A 14 16.52 -6.22 -7.94
C THR A 14 16.68 -7.66 -8.43
N GLU A 15 15.78 -8.57 -8.06
CA GLU A 15 15.87 -9.99 -8.39
C GLU A 15 15.36 -10.31 -9.80
N GLN A 16 15.64 -11.53 -10.28
CA GLN A 16 15.18 -11.94 -11.62
C GLN A 16 13.65 -12.15 -11.68
N LEU A 17 13.03 -12.60 -10.59
CA LEU A 17 11.59 -12.82 -10.46
C LEU A 17 10.91 -11.65 -9.74
N ARG A 18 11.16 -10.44 -10.23
CA ARG A 18 10.62 -9.20 -9.66
C ARG A 18 9.26 -8.84 -10.25
N ALA A 19 8.45 -8.10 -9.50
CA ALA A 19 7.25 -7.47 -10.02
C ALA A 19 7.63 -6.16 -10.72
N GLU A 20 7.26 -6.01 -11.99
CA GLU A 20 7.47 -4.78 -12.77
C GLU A 20 6.11 -4.18 -13.14
N TYR A 21 5.98 -2.87 -12.96
CA TYR A 21 4.78 -2.11 -13.34
C TYR A 21 5.17 -0.90 -14.20
N GLY A 22 4.52 -0.74 -15.35
CA GLY A 22 4.88 0.26 -16.37
C GLY A 22 4.59 -0.25 -17.79
N PRO A 23 5.13 0.38 -18.86
CA PRO A 23 6.15 1.45 -18.85
C PRO A 23 5.59 2.86 -18.67
N PHE A 24 6.42 3.75 -18.11
CA PHE A 24 6.17 5.17 -17.91
C PHE A 24 7.13 6.04 -18.72
N HIS A 25 6.67 7.23 -19.11
CA HIS A 25 7.44 8.14 -19.96
C HIS A 25 8.38 9.03 -19.14
N THR A 26 8.09 9.24 -17.86
CA THR A 26 8.90 10.09 -16.98
C THR A 26 9.25 9.38 -15.68
N ARG A 27 10.40 9.76 -15.10
CA ARG A 27 10.80 9.28 -13.77
C ARG A 27 9.76 9.61 -12.70
N ALA A 28 9.18 10.81 -12.75
CA ALA A 28 8.25 11.28 -11.73
C ALA A 28 6.96 10.46 -11.70
N GLU A 29 6.45 10.09 -12.88
CA GLU A 29 5.30 9.21 -13.02
C GLU A 29 5.58 7.81 -12.43
N ALA A 30 6.71 7.21 -12.81
CA ALA A 30 7.13 5.91 -12.29
C ALA A 30 7.32 5.93 -10.76
N GLU A 31 7.89 7.01 -10.22
CA GLU A 31 8.09 7.19 -8.78
C GLU A 31 6.76 7.33 -8.02
N SER A 32 5.81 8.07 -8.57
CA SER A 32 4.47 8.20 -8.01
C SER A 32 3.76 6.84 -7.92
N GLU A 33 3.79 6.06 -9.00
CA GLU A 33 3.17 4.72 -9.01
C GLU A 33 3.92 3.72 -8.11
N ALA A 34 5.25 3.76 -8.10
CA ALA A 34 6.06 2.94 -7.19
C ALA A 34 5.67 3.18 -5.72
N ARG A 35 5.50 4.45 -5.32
CA ARG A 35 5.08 4.82 -3.96
C ARG A 35 3.67 4.32 -3.63
N LYS A 36 2.72 4.34 -4.57
CA LYS A 36 1.36 3.83 -4.37
C LYS A 36 1.34 2.31 -4.15
N LEU A 37 2.21 1.59 -4.86
CA LEU A 37 2.33 0.13 -4.79
C LEU A 37 3.23 -0.36 -3.66
N GLY A 38 3.98 0.54 -3.00
CA GLY A 38 4.96 0.17 -1.98
C GLY A 38 6.23 -0.45 -2.57
N PHE A 39 6.55 -0.14 -3.82
CA PHE A 39 7.74 -0.62 -4.52
C PHE A 39 8.96 0.23 -4.15
N GLY A 40 10.09 -0.44 -3.85
CA GLY A 40 11.31 0.19 -3.35
C GLY A 40 12.27 0.69 -4.44
N TYR A 41 12.03 0.31 -5.70
CA TYR A 41 12.97 0.57 -6.80
C TYR A 41 12.25 1.13 -8.02
N LEU A 42 13.00 1.88 -8.82
CA LEU A 42 12.68 2.16 -10.21
C LEU A 42 13.64 1.40 -11.10
N LEU A 43 13.13 0.88 -12.21
CA LEU A 43 13.93 0.26 -13.25
C LEU A 43 13.88 1.14 -14.50
N ARG A 44 15.06 1.56 -14.97
CA ARG A 44 15.21 2.31 -16.21
C ARG A 44 15.81 1.40 -17.27
N TYR A 45 15.03 1.11 -18.31
CA TYR A 45 15.52 0.48 -19.53
C TYR A 45 16.03 1.55 -20.48
N GLU A 46 17.27 1.41 -20.92
CA GLU A 46 17.87 2.27 -21.92
C GLU A 46 18.16 1.46 -23.18
N HIS A 47 17.55 1.83 -24.30
CA HIS A 47 17.83 1.24 -25.60
C HIS A 47 18.74 2.19 -26.37
N VAL A 48 19.95 1.74 -26.71
CA VAL A 48 20.86 2.46 -27.61
C VAL A 48 20.56 2.00 -29.03
N ILE A 49 20.00 2.90 -29.83
CA ILE A 49 19.56 2.61 -31.20
C ILE A 49 20.65 3.08 -32.17
N GLY A 50 21.09 2.16 -33.03
CA GLY A 50 22.11 2.36 -34.06
C GLY A 50 21.61 3.17 -35.25
N GLN A 51 22.45 3.33 -36.27
CA GLN A 51 22.11 4.12 -37.47
C GLN A 51 21.05 3.47 -38.37
N ASN A 52 20.80 2.16 -38.21
CA ASN A 52 19.84 1.38 -39.00
C ASN A 52 18.57 1.04 -38.20
N ASP A 53 18.26 1.81 -37.15
CA ASP A 53 17.16 1.53 -36.20
C ASP A 53 17.26 0.18 -35.48
N GLU A 54 18.45 -0.42 -35.44
CA GLU A 54 18.73 -1.63 -34.69
C GLU A 54 19.05 -1.30 -33.22
N ILE A 55 18.52 -2.10 -32.29
CA ILE A 55 18.89 -2.01 -30.87
C ILE A 55 20.29 -2.62 -30.72
N GLN A 56 21.28 -1.78 -30.43
CA GLN A 56 22.67 -2.22 -30.26
C GLN A 56 22.96 -2.61 -28.82
N GLU A 57 22.31 -1.96 -27.85
CA GLU A 57 22.54 -2.20 -26.44
C GLU A 57 21.26 -1.95 -25.63
N VAL A 58 21.00 -2.82 -24.66
CA VAL A 58 19.94 -2.66 -23.65
C VAL A 58 20.60 -2.58 -22.29
N ARG A 59 20.40 -1.45 -21.58
CA ARG A 59 20.88 -1.28 -20.20
C ARG A 59 19.71 -1.28 -19.23
N CYS A 60 19.87 -2.03 -18.15
CA CYS A 60 18.92 -2.11 -17.05
C CYS A 60 19.53 -1.41 -15.84
N ILE A 61 18.98 -0.27 -15.45
CA ILE A 61 19.49 0.52 -14.33
C ILE A 61 18.46 0.51 -13.21
N PHE A 62 18.83 -0.06 -12.07
CA PHE A 62 18.03 -0.04 -10.86
C PHE A 62 18.35 1.22 -10.06
N ILE A 63 17.31 1.95 -9.66
CA ILE A 63 17.41 3.15 -8.85
C ILE A 63 16.61 2.89 -7.58
N GLU A 64 17.30 2.78 -6.46
CA GLU A 64 16.65 2.68 -5.15
C GLU A 64 15.94 4.00 -4.84
N LEU A 65 14.67 3.91 -4.48
CA LEU A 65 13.92 5.07 -4.03
C LEU A 65 14.26 5.33 -2.56
N PRO A 66 14.45 6.61 -2.16
CA PRO A 66 14.62 6.92 -0.76
C PRO A 66 13.40 6.38 -0.02
N GLN A 67 13.63 5.52 0.98
CA GLN A 67 12.58 4.96 1.81
C GLN A 67 11.88 6.10 2.55
N THR A 68 10.90 6.71 1.88
CA THR A 68 9.78 7.29 2.60
C THR A 68 9.10 6.08 3.14
N SER A 69 9.09 5.92 4.46
CA SER A 69 8.30 4.92 5.16
C SER A 69 6.83 5.18 4.85
N VAL A 70 6.39 4.88 3.64
CA VAL A 70 4.98 4.74 3.32
C VAL A 70 4.64 3.44 4.01
N PRO A 71 3.84 3.47 5.09
CA PRO A 71 3.44 2.23 5.71
C PRO A 71 2.80 1.41 4.59
N VAL A 72 3.41 0.25 4.28
CA VAL A 72 2.76 -0.81 3.52
C VAL A 72 1.30 -0.79 3.96
N ARG A 73 0.34 -0.72 3.02
CA ARG A 73 -1.07 -0.86 3.39
C ARG A 73 -1.22 -2.25 3.98
N ILE A 74 -0.95 -2.36 5.28
CA ILE A 74 -1.23 -3.52 6.08
C ILE A 74 -2.72 -3.70 5.86
N VAL A 75 -3.11 -4.84 5.31
CA VAL A 75 -4.52 -5.23 5.23
C VAL A 75 -4.99 -5.26 6.68
N ARG A 76 -5.63 -4.18 7.11
CA ARG A 76 -6.12 -3.97 8.45
C ARG A 76 -7.56 -4.45 8.44
N LYS A 77 -7.81 -5.64 8.99
CA LYS A 77 -9.18 -6.01 9.31
C LYS A 77 -9.53 -5.38 10.64
N LEU A 78 -10.63 -4.65 10.68
CA LEU A 78 -11.14 -4.08 11.90
C LEU A 78 -12.14 -5.06 12.53
N HIS A 79 -12.08 -5.18 13.85
CA HIS A 79 -12.97 -6.03 14.63
C HIS A 79 -13.59 -5.21 15.74
N THR A 80 -14.91 -5.20 15.83
CA THR A 80 -15.62 -4.64 16.98
C THR A 80 -16.01 -5.75 17.94
N ARG A 81 -15.92 -5.48 19.24
CA ARG A 81 -16.43 -6.37 20.29
C ARG A 81 -17.09 -5.56 21.40
N CYS A 82 -18.32 -5.90 21.75
CA CYS A 82 -18.98 -5.32 22.92
C CYS A 82 -18.36 -5.86 24.22
N ALA A 83 -17.95 -4.97 25.11
CA ALA A 83 -17.39 -5.34 26.41
C ALA A 83 -18.44 -5.90 27.38
N THR A 84 -19.73 -5.65 27.12
CA THR A 84 -20.84 -6.03 28.00
C THR A 84 -21.47 -7.36 27.60
N CYS A 85 -21.92 -7.50 26.34
CA CYS A 85 -22.56 -8.73 25.86
C CYS A 85 -21.63 -9.67 25.09
N GLY A 86 -20.45 -9.20 24.68
CA GLY A 86 -19.48 -9.99 23.94
C GLY A 86 -19.76 -10.14 22.45
N GLU A 87 -20.79 -9.50 21.89
CA GLU A 87 -21.10 -9.53 20.46
C GLU A 87 -19.96 -8.93 19.64
N THR A 88 -19.68 -9.52 18.47
CA THR A 88 -18.55 -9.16 17.62
C THR A 88 -18.96 -8.98 16.17
N ALA A 89 -18.25 -8.09 15.46
CA ALA A 89 -18.35 -7.93 14.01
C ALA A 89 -16.98 -7.61 13.38
N MET A 90 -16.83 -7.92 12.09
CA MET A 90 -15.63 -7.64 11.29
C MET A 90 -15.96 -6.61 10.21
N HIS A 91 -15.02 -5.71 9.97
CA HIS A 91 -15.19 -4.57 9.08
C HIS A 91 -13.96 -4.37 8.21
N ASP A 92 -14.19 -3.96 6.97
CA ASP A 92 -13.13 -3.62 6.02
C ASP A 92 -12.75 -2.13 6.13
N GLU A 93 -13.72 -1.28 6.49
CA GLU A 93 -13.54 0.17 6.57
C GLU A 93 -13.85 0.73 7.97
N PRO A 94 -13.15 1.79 8.45
CA PRO A 94 -13.37 2.38 9.78
C PRO A 94 -14.82 2.83 10.04
N TRP A 95 -15.47 3.44 9.05
CA TRP A 95 -16.85 3.93 9.20
C TRP A 95 -17.85 2.80 9.46
N GLN A 96 -17.60 1.59 8.96
CA GLN A 96 -18.47 0.43 9.23
C GLN A 96 -18.41 0.03 10.70
N ALA A 97 -17.20 0.07 11.28
CA ALA A 97 -16.98 -0.22 12.69
C ALA A 97 -17.65 0.83 13.60
N GLU A 98 -17.57 2.11 13.23
CA GLU A 98 -18.26 3.20 13.93
C GLU A 98 -19.78 3.03 13.89
N VAL A 99 -20.36 2.88 12.70
CA VAL A 99 -21.82 2.73 12.53
C VAL A 99 -22.34 1.52 13.29
N TRP A 100 -21.64 0.38 13.22
CA TRP A 100 -22.01 -0.81 13.96
C TRP A 100 -22.02 -0.55 15.47
N ALA A 101 -20.98 0.11 15.96
CA ALA A 101 -20.85 0.39 17.38
C ALA A 101 -21.89 1.41 17.87
N ASP A 102 -22.21 2.42 17.07
CA ASP A 102 -23.24 3.42 17.38
C ASP A 102 -24.63 2.78 17.45
N ILE A 103 -24.97 1.94 16.47
CA ILE A 103 -26.23 1.18 16.49
C ILE A 103 -26.27 0.28 17.73
N HIS A 104 -25.21 -0.47 17.99
CA HIS A 104 -25.18 -1.40 19.13
C HIS A 104 -25.30 -0.69 20.48
N GLU A 105 -24.57 0.42 20.69
CA GLU A 105 -24.64 1.21 21.93
C GLU A 105 -25.97 1.95 22.08
N PHE A 106 -26.62 2.31 20.97
CA PHE A 106 -27.95 2.88 20.97
C PHE A 106 -29.04 1.85 21.31
N GLU A 107 -29.00 0.66 20.69
CA GLU A 107 -29.94 -0.43 20.93
C GLU A 107 -29.78 -1.03 22.33
N HIS A 108 -28.55 -1.04 22.85
CA HIS A 108 -28.23 -1.59 24.16
C HIS A 108 -27.66 -0.52 25.10
N SER A 109 -28.56 0.08 25.88
CA SER A 109 -28.19 1.05 26.92
C SER A 109 -27.08 0.50 27.84
N ARG A 110 -26.01 1.29 28.05
CA ARG A 110 -24.81 0.95 28.85
C ARG A 110 -23.92 -0.15 28.27
N HIS A 111 -24.07 -0.51 27.00
CA HIS A 111 -23.05 -1.27 26.31
C HIS A 111 -21.92 -0.35 25.87
N ARG A 112 -20.71 -0.90 25.78
CA ARG A 112 -19.54 -0.18 25.26
C ARG A 112 -18.78 -1.08 24.30
N VAL A 113 -18.56 -0.58 23.09
CA VAL A 113 -17.88 -1.31 22.03
C VAL A 113 -16.40 -0.95 22.02
N ARG A 114 -15.57 -1.99 21.93
CA ARG A 114 -14.12 -1.90 21.75
C ARG A 114 -13.78 -2.19 20.30
N LEU A 115 -12.78 -1.48 19.78
CA LEU A 115 -12.27 -1.67 18.43
C LEU A 115 -10.89 -2.34 18.48
N PHE A 116 -10.68 -3.29 17.58
CA PHE A 116 -9.42 -3.98 17.42
C PHE A 116 -9.00 -3.93 15.96
N GLU A 117 -7.70 -3.84 15.74
CA GLU A 117 -7.07 -3.94 14.44
C GLU A 117 -6.32 -5.27 14.35
N GLN A 118 -6.56 -6.01 13.27
CA GLN A 118 -5.82 -7.23 12.98
C GLN A 118 -4.80 -6.95 11.88
N THR A 119 -3.52 -7.13 12.21
CA THR A 119 -2.42 -7.08 11.24
C THR A 119 -1.78 -8.46 11.09
N ARG A 120 -1.17 -8.73 9.93
CA ARG A 120 -0.49 -10.01 9.68
C ARG A 120 0.71 -10.24 10.61
N ALA A 121 1.33 -9.16 11.10
CA ALA A 121 2.53 -9.21 11.93
C ALA A 121 2.23 -9.21 13.44
N GLU A 122 1.26 -8.41 13.89
CA GLU A 122 1.01 -8.18 15.33
C GLU A 122 -0.24 -8.92 15.86
N GLY A 123 -0.99 -9.61 15.01
CA GLY A 123 -2.23 -10.27 15.41
C GLY A 123 -3.33 -9.24 15.71
N LEU A 124 -4.22 -9.55 16.66
CA LEU A 124 -5.33 -8.69 17.05
C LEU A 124 -4.91 -7.72 18.16
N LYS A 125 -4.96 -6.41 17.89
CA LYS A 125 -4.54 -5.35 18.81
C LYS A 125 -5.70 -4.39 19.07
N GLU A 126 -5.96 -4.08 20.35
CA GLU A 126 -7.00 -3.11 20.72
C GLU A 126 -6.55 -1.68 20.36
N ILE A 127 -7.45 -0.91 19.74
CA ILE A 127 -7.28 0.53 19.53
C ILE A 127 -7.90 1.25 20.74
N GLY A 128 -7.05 1.71 21.65
CA GLY A 128 -7.48 2.54 22.78
C GLY A 128 -8.04 3.88 22.31
N ASP A 129 -9.05 4.38 23.03
CA ASP A 129 -9.65 5.71 22.83
C ASP A 129 -10.13 5.99 21.38
N TRP A 130 -10.46 4.92 20.65
CA TRP A 130 -10.88 4.98 19.25
C TRP A 130 -12.14 5.82 19.04
N ARG A 131 -13.02 5.89 20.05
CA ARG A 131 -14.20 6.75 20.06
C ARG A 131 -13.87 8.24 20.20
N ASP A 132 -12.80 8.57 20.92
CA ASP A 132 -12.41 9.96 21.20
C ASP A 132 -11.58 10.58 20.06
N THR A 133 -11.10 9.75 19.13
CA THR A 133 -10.28 10.21 18.00
C THR A 133 -11.13 10.76 16.85
N CYS A 134 -12.44 10.50 16.86
CA CYS A 134 -13.40 10.88 15.80
C CYS A 134 -14.38 11.99 16.22
N ALA A 135 -14.17 12.61 17.39
CA ALA A 135 -14.99 13.70 17.93
C ALA A 135 -14.51 15.10 17.52
#